data_AF-A0A4Y2RKD7-F1
#
_entry.id   AF-A0A4Y2RKD7-F1
#
_cell.length_a   1.000
_cell.length_b   1.000
_cell.length_c   1.000
_cell.angle_alpha   90.00
_cell.angle_beta   90.00
_cell.angle_gamma   90.00
#
_symmetry.space_group_name_H-M   'P 1'
#
loop_
_entity.id
_entity.type
_entity.pdbx_description
1 polymer ?
#
loop_
_entity_poly.entity_id
_entity_poly.type
_entity_poly.pdbx_seq_one_letter_code
_entity_poly.pdbx_strand_id
1 'polypeptide(L)'
;MAALREELHEMGREEQIQLTVICPSTMNTGMVQNPKTRFPSLLPILDVDKASDIVVQSVLRNKRLVVIPATVHVIYKFCNLFPPQVPLLLQRFLGYTIDPNVK
;
A
#
# COMPACT_ATOMS: atom_id res chain seq x y z
N MET A 1 2.32 8.87 -10.42
CA MET A 1 3.01 9.89 -9.59
C MET A 1 4.13 10.63 -10.32
N ALA A 2 4.83 10.02 -11.28
CA ALA A 2 5.82 10.73 -12.08
C ALA A 2 5.19 11.90 -12.87
N ALA A 3 4.07 11.66 -13.57
CA ALA A 3 3.38 12.70 -14.36
C ALA A 3 3.00 13.94 -13.55
N LEU A 4 2.20 13.80 -12.49
CA LEU A 4 1.76 14.95 -11.68
C LEU A 4 2.92 15.71 -11.00
N ARG A 5 4.04 15.02 -10.71
CA ARG A 5 5.24 15.67 -10.18
C ARG A 5 5.96 16.47 -11.28
N GLU A 6 5.98 15.96 -12.50
CA GLU A 6 6.53 16.67 -13.66
C GLU A 6 5.73 17.94 -13.94
N GLU A 7 4.39 17.87 -13.91
CA GLU A 7 3.52 19.03 -14.07
C GLU A 7 3.79 20.10 -13.00
N LEU A 8 4.02 19.71 -11.74
CA LEU A 8 4.41 20.65 -10.66
C LEU A 8 5.79 21.26 -10.86
N HIS A 9 6.72 20.50 -11.46
CA HIS A 9 8.05 20.98 -11.81
C HIS A 9 7.97 22.03 -12.92
N GLU A 10 7.20 21.77 -13.98
CA GLU A 10 6.96 22.73 -15.08
C GLU A 10 6.31 24.03 -14.59
N MET A 11 5.44 23.96 -13.58
CA MET A 11 4.83 25.13 -12.94
C MET A 11 5.75 25.86 -11.94
N GLY A 12 6.94 25.33 -11.63
CA GLY A 12 7.86 25.89 -10.63
C GLY A 12 7.34 25.82 -9.19
N ARG A 13 6.46 24.86 -8.89
CA ARG A 13 5.77 24.74 -7.59
C ARG A 13 6.18 23.52 -6.77
N GLU A 14 7.26 22.83 -7.16
CA GLU A 14 7.69 21.59 -6.48
C GLU A 14 8.08 21.79 -5.01
N GLU A 15 8.54 22.98 -4.63
CA GLU A 15 8.89 23.30 -3.24
C GLU A 15 7.65 23.65 -2.40
N GLN A 16 6.60 24.18 -3.05
CA GLN A 16 5.37 24.64 -2.40
C GLN A 16 4.37 23.51 -2.18
N ILE A 17 4.29 22.55 -3.11
CA ILE A 17 3.31 21.47 -3.09
C ILE A 17 4.04 20.15 -2.89
N GLN A 18 4.00 19.65 -1.65
CA GLN A 18 4.52 18.32 -1.32
C GLN A 18 3.45 17.26 -1.56
N LEU A 19 3.84 16.16 -2.21
CA LEU A 19 2.94 15.05 -2.49
C LEU A 19 3.31 13.82 -1.67
N THR A 20 2.29 13.19 -1.06
CA THR A 20 2.44 11.97 -0.25
C THR A 20 1.55 10.87 -0.83
N VAL A 21 2.15 9.78 -1.31
CA VAL A 21 1.41 8.59 -1.76
C VAL A 21 1.30 7.58 -0.63
N ILE A 22 0.09 7.13 -0.34
CA ILE A 22 -0.17 6.09 0.65
C ILE A 22 -0.65 4.83 -0.08
N CYS A 23 0.02 3.71 0.17
CA CYS A 23 -0.32 2.40 -0.35
C CYS A 23 -0.57 1.44 0.83
N PRO A 24 -1.81 1.40 1.35
CA PRO A 24 -2.15 0.45 2.40
C PRO A 24 -2.44 -0.93 1.81
N SER A 25 -2.16 -1.97 2.58
CA SER A 25 -2.63 -3.33 2.33
C SER A 25 -4.11 -3.46 2.73
N THR A 26 -4.61 -4.69 2.86
CA THR A 26 -5.97 -4.98 3.32
C THR A 26 -6.20 -4.40 4.70
N MET A 27 -7.26 -3.62 4.82
CA MET A 27 -7.72 -3.00 6.06
C MET A 27 -9.14 -3.46 6.35
N ASN A 28 -9.50 -3.52 7.62
CA ASN A 28 -10.88 -3.82 8.02
C ASN A 28 -11.75 -2.55 7.98
N THR A 29 -12.04 -2.04 6.79
CA THR A 29 -12.90 -0.85 6.60
C THR A 29 -14.39 -1.18 6.54
N GLY A 30 -14.77 -2.45 6.75
CA GLY A 30 -16.14 -2.94 6.50
C GLY A 30 -16.50 -3.09 5.01
N MET A 31 -15.68 -2.59 4.08
CA MET A 31 -15.90 -2.75 2.64
C MET A 31 -15.47 -4.11 2.11
N VAL A 32 -14.51 -4.76 2.78
CA VAL A 32 -14.01 -6.10 2.43
C VAL A 32 -14.56 -7.07 3.46
N GLN A 33 -15.48 -7.94 3.03
CA GLN A 33 -16.04 -8.96 3.92
C GLN A 33 -15.01 -10.08 4.13
N ASN A 34 -14.64 -10.34 5.39
CA ASN A 34 -13.70 -11.39 5.81
C ASN A 34 -12.36 -11.42 5.04
N PRO A 35 -11.51 -10.38 5.15
CA PRO A 35 -10.16 -10.44 4.60
C PRO A 35 -9.41 -11.61 5.26
N LYS A 36 -9.02 -12.61 4.46
CA LYS A 36 -8.22 -13.74 4.92
C LYS A 36 -6.78 -13.57 4.45
N THR A 37 -5.87 -13.90 5.34
CA THR A 37 -4.44 -13.94 5.08
C THR A 37 -3.92 -15.24 5.67
N ARG A 38 -3.14 -16.02 4.90
CA ARG A 38 -2.56 -17.27 5.45
C ARG A 38 -1.49 -17.00 6.49
N PHE A 39 -0.89 -15.81 6.45
CA PHE A 39 0.23 -15.42 7.32
C PHE A 39 -0.06 -14.05 7.96
N PRO A 40 -0.87 -14.00 9.03
CA PRO A 40 -1.22 -12.74 9.71
C PRO A 40 0.00 -12.03 10.32
N SER A 41 1.08 -12.74 10.60
CA SER A 41 2.36 -12.15 11.04
C SER A 41 3.11 -11.40 9.94
N LEU A 42 2.96 -11.81 8.68
CA LEU A 42 3.64 -11.21 7.53
C LEU A 42 2.76 -10.16 6.83
N LEU A 43 1.46 -10.45 6.74
CA LEU A 43 0.43 -9.63 6.10
C LEU A 43 -0.72 -9.40 7.09
N PRO A 44 -0.52 -8.60 8.15
CA PRO A 44 -1.58 -8.28 9.10
C PRO A 44 -2.70 -7.50 8.44
N ILE A 45 -3.93 -7.75 8.88
CA ILE A 45 -5.07 -6.89 8.56
C ILE A 45 -4.88 -5.61 9.36
N LEU A 46 -4.81 -4.49 8.64
CA LEU A 46 -4.58 -3.19 9.24
C LEU A 46 -5.86 -2.67 9.89
N ASP A 47 -5.67 -2.12 11.08
CA ASP A 47 -6.67 -1.34 11.80
C ASP A 47 -6.76 0.06 11.17
N VAL A 48 -7.99 0.53 10.95
CA VAL A 48 -8.27 1.80 10.25
C VAL A 48 -7.75 2.99 11.06
N ASP A 49 -7.89 2.94 12.39
CA ASP A 49 -7.45 4.02 13.28
C ASP A 49 -5.92 4.15 13.25
N LYS A 50 -5.20 3.03 13.31
CA LYS A 50 -3.73 3.05 13.20
C LYS A 50 -3.26 3.47 11.82
N ALA A 51 -3.97 3.07 10.76
CA ALA A 51 -3.63 3.45 9.40
C ALA A 51 -3.83 4.96 9.19
N SER A 52 -4.92 5.53 9.69
CA SER A 52 -5.20 6.97 9.57
C SER A 52 -4.17 7.82 10.33
N ASP A 53 -3.76 7.39 11.52
CA ASP A 53 -2.68 8.03 12.27
C ASP A 53 -1.36 8.05 11.47
N ILE A 54 -0.99 6.91 10.87
CA ILE A 54 0.22 6.80 10.03
C ILE A 54 0.12 7.72 8.81
N VAL A 55 -1.06 7.82 8.21
CA VAL A 55 -1.33 8.70 7.06
C VAL A 55 -1.10 10.16 7.45
N VAL A 56 -1.75 10.64 8.50
CA VAL A 56 -1.64 12.03 8.95
C VAL A 56 -0.18 12.35 9.31
N GLN A 57 0.47 11.49 10.09
CA GLN A 57 1.89 11.65 10.45
C GLN A 57 2.81 11.67 9.24
N SER A 58 2.49 10.92 8.18
CA SER A 58 3.31 10.87 6.99
C SER A 58 3.17 12.12 6.13
N VAL A 59 1.96 12.66 6.03
CA VAL A 59 1.70 13.95 5.38
C VAL A 59 2.44 15.06 6.12
N LEU A 60 2.34 15.12 7.45
CA LEU A 60 3.04 16.12 8.27
C LEU A 60 4.57 16.04 8.15
N ARG A 61 5.11 14.86 7.84
CA ARG A 61 6.55 14.64 7.65
C ARG A 61 7.00 14.71 6.18
N ASN A 62 6.11 15.13 5.27
CA ASN A 62 6.40 15.21 3.82
C ASN A 62 6.98 13.90 3.24
N LYS A 63 6.48 12.74 3.69
CA LYS A 63 6.93 11.45 3.16
C LYS A 63 6.36 11.23 1.76
N ARG A 64 7.23 11.08 0.75
CA ARG A 64 6.79 10.93 -0.65
C ARG A 64 6.01 9.64 -0.93
N LEU A 65 6.41 8.52 -0.35
CA LEU A 65 5.77 7.21 -0.52
C LEU A 65 5.73 6.46 0.80
N VAL A 66 4.55 5.98 1.17
CA VAL A 66 4.30 5.23 2.40
C VAL A 66 3.56 3.97 2.05
N VAL A 67 4.14 2.82 2.37
CA VAL A 67 3.52 1.50 2.19
C VAL A 67 3.27 0.91 3.56
N ILE A 68 2.02 0.46 3.81
CA ILE A 68 1.59 -0.03 5.11
C ILE A 68 1.01 -1.44 4.94
N PRO A 69 1.52 -2.48 5.62
CA PRO A 69 2.68 -2.50 6.49
C PRO A 69 4.00 -2.49 5.69
N ALA A 70 5.10 -2.07 6.30
CA ALA A 70 6.42 -2.01 5.67
C ALA A 70 6.89 -3.37 5.12
N THR A 71 6.43 -4.49 5.69
CA THR A 71 6.70 -5.84 5.19
C THR A 71 6.23 -6.03 3.75
N VAL A 72 5.05 -5.51 3.39
CA VAL A 72 4.52 -5.57 2.01
C VAL A 72 5.43 -4.83 1.05
N HIS A 73 6.01 -3.71 1.48
CA HIS A 73 6.97 -2.95 0.66
C HIS A 73 8.21 -3.78 0.31
N VAL A 74 8.75 -4.50 1.29
CA VAL A 74 9.92 -5.36 1.09
C VAL A 74 9.58 -6.50 0.15
N ILE A 75 8.45 -7.17 0.34
CA ILE A 75 7.98 -8.24 -0.54
C ILE A 75 7.78 -7.71 -1.96
N TYR A 76 7.12 -6.56 -2.12
CA TYR A 76 6.87 -5.97 -3.43
C TYR A 76 8.18 -5.59 -4.15
N LYS A 77 9.11 -4.94 -3.44
CA LYS A 77 10.44 -4.64 -3.99
C LYS A 77 11.20 -5.91 -4.39
N PHE A 78 11.13 -6.95 -3.58
CA PHE A 78 11.73 -8.24 -3.89
C PHE A 78 11.10 -8.87 -5.14
N CYS A 79 9.78 -8.86 -5.25
CA CYS A 79 9.06 -9.37 -6.43
C CYS A 79 9.35 -8.59 -7.70
N ASN A 80 9.67 -7.28 -7.62
CA ASN A 80 10.04 -6.48 -8.78
C ASN A 80 11.37 -6.90 -9.44
N LEU A 81 12.21 -7.72 -8.76
CA LEU A 81 13.38 -8.33 -9.40
C LEU A 81 13.00 -9.51 -10.30
N PHE A 82 11.77 -10.01 -10.19
CA PHE A 82 11.29 -11.17 -10.91
C PHE A 82 10.27 -10.80 -11.99
N PRO A 83 9.99 -11.71 -12.94
CA PRO A 83 8.91 -11.56 -13.91
C PRO A 83 7.55 -11.34 -13.24
N PRO A 84 6.60 -10.66 -13.92
CA PRO A 84 5.30 -10.29 -13.35
C PRO A 84 4.44 -11.50 -12.93
N GLN A 85 4.76 -12.72 -13.36
CA GLN A 85 4.05 -13.92 -12.90
C GLN A 85 4.37 -14.28 -11.43
N VAL A 86 5.57 -13.93 -10.94
CA VAL A 86 6.03 -14.28 -9.58
C VAL A 86 5.21 -13.61 -8.48
N PRO A 87 4.97 -12.28 -8.48
CA PRO A 87 4.12 -11.66 -7.47
C PRO A 87 2.69 -12.25 -7.48
N LEU A 88 2.19 -12.64 -8.66
CA LEU A 88 0.86 -13.23 -8.80
C LEU A 88 0.78 -14.63 -8.20
N LEU A 89 1.83 -15.45 -8.39
CA LEU A 89 1.97 -16.76 -7.75
C LEU A 89 2.13 -16.62 -6.22
N LEU A 90 2.93 -15.64 -5.78
CA LEU A 90 3.16 -15.37 -4.38
C LEU A 90 1.88 -14.90 -3.67
N GLN A 91 1.09 -14.04 -4.30
CA GLN A 91 -0.21 -13.61 -3.78
C GLN A 91 -1.14 -14.80 -3.56
N ARG A 92 -1.20 -15.73 -4.54
CA ARG A 92 -1.97 -16.99 -4.42
C ARG A 92 -1.44 -17.87 -3.29
N PHE A 93 -0.12 -18.00 -3.15
CA PHE A 93 0.51 -18.79 -2.09
C PHE A 93 0.23 -18.23 -0.69
N LEU A 94 0.32 -16.92 -0.53
CA LEU A 94 0.02 -16.19 0.71
C LEU A 94 -1.49 -16.16 1.03
N GLY A 95 -2.33 -16.60 0.08
CA GLY A 95 -3.79 -16.57 0.20
C GLY A 95 -4.32 -15.16 0.44
N TYR A 96 -3.61 -14.15 -0.07
CA TYR A 96 -4.00 -12.76 0.03
C TYR A 96 -5.00 -12.45 -1.09
N THR A 97 -6.21 -12.98 -0.91
CA THR A 97 -7.31 -12.84 -1.86
C THR A 97 -8.57 -12.43 -1.12
N ILE A 98 -9.42 -11.68 -1.81
CA ILE A 98 -10.77 -11.38 -1.34
C ILE A 98 -11.65 -12.52 -1.84
N ASP A 99 -12.40 -13.17 -0.95
CA ASP A 99 -13.38 -14.18 -1.35
C ASP A 99 -14.53 -13.46 -2.09
N PRO A 100 -14.76 -13.72 -3.39
CA PRO A 100 -15.81 -13.02 -4.14
C PRO A 100 -17.23 -13.54 -3.81
N ASN A 101 -17.36 -14.61 -3.03
CA ASN A 101 -18.62 -15.31 -2.73
C ASN A 101 -19.08 -15.16 -1.28
N VAL A 102 -18.75 -14.05 -0.62
CA VAL A 102 -19.35 -13.76 0.69
C VAL A 102 -20.77 -13.23 0.45
N LYS A 103 -21.76 -14.08 0.70
CA LYS A 103 -23.18 -13.71 0.80
C LYS A 103 -23.41 -12.83 2.01
#